data_AF-A0A965RW71-F1
#
_entry.id   AF-A0A965RW71-F1
#
_cell.length_a   1.000
_cell.length_b   1.000
_cell.length_c   1.000
_cell.angle_alpha   90.00
_cell.angle_beta   90.00
_cell.angle_gamma   90.00
#
_symmetry.space_group_name_H-M   'P 1'
#
loop_
_entity.id
_entity.type
_entity.pdbx_description
1 polymer ?
#
loop_
_entity_poly.entity_id
_entity_poly.type
_entity_poly.pdbx_seq_one_letter_code
_entity_poly.pdbx_strand_id
1 'polypeptide(L)'
;MENIKQNTMKKTIITLLVALCSSLVSSQITNSNSLDKANPKNDIVKAPIYENHQNFLNYEEYFGYNPPKDETPTKAEFYSRYNNLKIFFPKYTNDYKEKEIFIFKDEPSINLLKREFINERYFIIEKIDEEFGKTPLFVKTNDNNKDYLERYLLFTLKDENTGEIVYVVESSNSFVLVPFYEYLNEFISKTSFIANQDFGADKFPLSTINGSLYIDKGTEWKGRFSLLRGRDLNLFPEDKITNEDQDLKYIAILGNGKDTVIMNIIESNSGRWWFTEVFTPKDVVKEQSKKSEAERKEELNRLVKKYGQYYGTLVFNKKGTIGMTKEMCQDIYGITLNKTIKKNEKGEIEIWEFTGVLKLYFTNGKLSEIKQY
;
A
#
# COMPACT_ATOMS: atom_id res chain seq x y z
N MET A 1 66.78 -4.90 -26.86
CA MET A 1 67.16 -5.15 -25.46
C MET A 1 65.92 -4.85 -24.64
N GLU A 2 65.11 -5.87 -24.37
CA GLU A 2 65.10 -6.63 -23.10
C GLU A 2 64.68 -5.70 -21.94
N ASN A 3 63.68 -5.98 -21.09
CA ASN A 3 63.12 -7.27 -20.74
C ASN A 3 61.72 -7.09 -20.13
N ILE A 4 60.85 -8.05 -20.42
CA ILE A 4 59.60 -8.34 -19.71
C ILE A 4 59.96 -9.22 -18.50
N LYS A 5 59.36 -8.99 -17.32
CA LYS A 5 58.83 -10.01 -16.36
C LYS A 5 58.67 -9.43 -14.94
N GLN A 6 57.42 -9.41 -14.46
CA GLN A 6 56.88 -10.30 -13.40
C GLN A 6 57.19 -9.90 -11.95
N ASN A 7 56.14 -9.47 -11.22
CA ASN A 7 55.72 -10.14 -9.98
C ASN A 7 54.30 -9.65 -9.60
N THR A 8 53.22 -10.41 -9.85
CA THR A 8 52.54 -11.35 -8.92
C THR A 8 52.48 -10.91 -7.44
N MET A 9 51.31 -10.44 -6.96
CA MET A 9 50.40 -11.20 -6.07
C MET A 9 49.32 -10.32 -5.39
N LYS A 10 48.06 -10.79 -5.54
CA LYS A 10 46.99 -10.90 -4.52
C LYS A 10 46.21 -9.66 -4.02
N LYS A 11 44.92 -9.69 -4.41
CA LYS A 11 43.70 -9.69 -3.57
C LYS A 11 43.12 -8.38 -2.99
N THR A 12 42.01 -7.98 -3.61
CA THR A 12 40.63 -7.84 -3.04
C THR A 12 40.28 -6.68 -2.09
N ILE A 13 39.03 -6.19 -2.28
CA ILE A 13 38.10 -5.45 -1.37
C ILE A 13 37.98 -3.94 -1.69
N ILE A 14 37.00 -3.53 -2.52
CA ILE A 14 35.63 -3.03 -2.21
C ILE A 14 35.62 -1.67 -1.49
N THR A 15 35.09 -0.62 -2.15
CA THR A 15 34.04 0.32 -1.66
C THR A 15 33.69 1.32 -2.80
N LEU A 16 32.42 1.41 -3.23
CA LEU A 16 31.41 2.46 -2.89
C LEU A 16 31.76 3.87 -3.46
N LEU A 17 30.84 4.71 -3.95
CA LEU A 17 29.39 4.72 -4.13
C LEU A 17 29.05 5.99 -4.98
N VAL A 18 28.08 5.89 -5.88
CA VAL A 18 26.99 6.87 -6.17
C VAL A 18 27.27 8.28 -6.72
N ALA A 19 26.63 8.55 -7.88
CA ALA A 19 25.63 9.61 -8.17
C ALA A 19 25.93 10.29 -9.52
N LEU A 20 25.16 10.02 -10.59
CA LEU A 20 23.83 10.56 -10.92
C LEU A 20 23.80 12.06 -11.30
N CYS A 21 23.48 12.26 -12.59
CA CYS A 21 22.59 13.26 -13.17
C CYS A 21 22.99 14.73 -13.24
N SER A 22 23.10 15.21 -14.48
CA SER A 22 22.39 16.38 -15.08
C SER A 22 22.99 16.60 -16.48
N SER A 23 22.32 17.01 -17.56
CA SER A 23 20.98 17.56 -17.76
C SER A 23 20.81 17.94 -19.24
N LEU A 24 19.60 17.77 -19.80
CA LEU A 24 18.85 18.68 -20.72
C LEU A 24 19.53 19.02 -22.08
N VAL A 25 18.91 19.43 -23.20
CA VAL A 25 17.74 20.27 -23.55
C VAL A 25 17.44 19.89 -25.04
N SER A 26 16.23 19.85 -25.61
CA SER A 26 15.44 21.00 -26.06
C SER A 26 14.26 20.51 -26.91
N SER A 27 13.12 21.17 -26.78
CA SER A 27 11.99 21.17 -27.72
C SER A 27 12.31 21.84 -29.05
N GLN A 28 11.78 21.33 -30.17
CA GLN A 28 11.37 22.16 -31.30
C GLN A 28 10.03 21.69 -31.88
N ILE A 29 9.12 22.65 -32.04
CA ILE A 29 7.85 22.54 -32.77
C ILE A 29 8.13 22.93 -34.22
N THR A 30 7.71 22.13 -35.19
CA THR A 30 7.36 22.58 -36.55
C THR A 30 6.24 21.72 -37.13
N ASN A 31 5.16 22.38 -37.55
CA ASN A 31 4.05 21.83 -38.34
C ASN A 31 4.51 21.48 -39.76
N SER A 32 4.14 20.29 -40.28
CA SER A 32 3.68 20.11 -41.67
C SER A 32 3.24 18.66 -41.95
N ASN A 33 2.07 18.55 -42.57
CA ASN A 33 1.40 17.37 -43.10
C ASN A 33 2.29 16.24 -43.67
N SER A 34 2.05 15.01 -43.23
CA SER A 34 1.85 13.86 -44.13
C SER A 34 1.09 12.76 -43.41
N LEU A 35 -0.04 12.35 -44.00
CA LEU A 35 -0.64 11.04 -43.75
C LEU A 35 0.42 9.99 -44.05
N ASP A 36 0.92 9.32 -43.01
CA ASP A 36 1.36 7.94 -43.11
C ASP A 36 0.72 7.16 -41.96
N LYS A 37 0.01 6.10 -42.35
CA LYS A 37 -0.59 5.13 -41.44
C LYS A 37 0.54 4.46 -40.64
N ALA A 38 0.84 4.98 -39.46
CA ALA A 38 1.44 4.19 -38.41
C ALA A 38 0.30 3.67 -37.54
N ASN A 39 0.01 2.37 -37.64
CA ASN A 39 -0.69 1.65 -36.57
C ASN A 39 -0.09 2.13 -35.25
N PRO A 40 -0.86 2.69 -34.30
CA PRO A 40 -0.42 2.60 -32.94
C PRO A 40 -0.32 1.10 -32.68
N LYS A 41 0.90 0.58 -32.61
CA LYS A 41 1.14 -0.51 -31.67
C LYS A 41 0.62 0.10 -30.37
N ASN A 42 -0.59 -0.29 -29.98
CA ASN A 42 -0.99 -0.17 -28.60
C ASN A 42 0.18 -0.80 -27.85
N ASP A 43 0.93 0.03 -27.13
CA ASP A 43 1.79 -0.51 -26.11
C ASP A 43 0.84 -1.28 -25.20
N ILE A 44 0.83 -2.60 -25.37
CA ILE A 44 0.20 -3.51 -24.43
C ILE A 44 1.00 -3.26 -23.16
N VAL A 45 0.47 -2.37 -22.32
CA VAL A 45 0.99 -2.18 -20.97
C VAL A 45 0.69 -3.50 -20.29
N LYS A 46 1.71 -4.36 -20.25
CA LYS A 46 1.67 -5.63 -19.55
C LYS A 46 1.15 -5.35 -18.14
N ALA A 47 0.25 -6.22 -17.67
CA ALA A 47 -0.22 -6.17 -16.29
C ALA A 47 0.96 -5.86 -15.35
N PRO A 48 0.77 -4.95 -14.37
CA PRO A 48 1.88 -4.43 -13.58
C PRO A 48 2.74 -5.60 -13.06
N ILE A 49 4.06 -5.45 -13.18
CA ILE A 49 5.02 -6.39 -12.62
C ILE A 49 4.63 -6.54 -11.15
N TYR A 50 4.22 -7.74 -10.76
CA TYR A 50 3.88 -8.05 -9.39
C TYR A 50 5.10 -7.74 -8.51
N GLU A 51 4.93 -6.82 -7.57
CA GLU A 51 5.91 -6.61 -6.51
C GLU A 51 5.73 -7.75 -5.51
N ASN A 52 6.79 -8.51 -5.29
CA ASN A 52 6.95 -9.66 -4.38
C ASN A 52 6.70 -9.36 -2.88
N HIS A 53 6.04 -8.26 -2.58
CA HIS A 53 5.81 -7.69 -1.26
C HIS A 53 4.33 -7.68 -0.88
N GLN A 54 3.46 -8.33 -1.66
CA GLN A 54 2.02 -8.44 -1.40
C GLN A 54 1.65 -9.85 -0.90
N ASN A 55 0.67 -9.94 0.01
CA ASN A 55 0.13 -11.23 0.45
C ASN A 55 -0.50 -11.99 -0.72
N PHE A 56 -0.78 -13.28 -0.54
CA PHE A 56 -1.66 -14.00 -1.46
C PHE A 56 -3.06 -13.38 -1.42
N LEU A 57 -3.58 -13.03 -2.60
CA LEU A 57 -4.92 -12.47 -2.80
C LEU A 57 -5.63 -13.28 -3.87
N ASN A 58 -6.92 -13.55 -3.68
CA ASN A 58 -7.70 -14.09 -4.77
C ASN A 58 -7.94 -13.00 -5.85
N TYR A 59 -8.22 -13.43 -7.07
CA TYR A 59 -8.36 -12.54 -8.21
C TYR A 59 -9.45 -11.48 -7.97
N GLU A 60 -10.57 -11.91 -7.39
CA GLU A 60 -11.73 -11.08 -7.07
C GLU A 60 -11.42 -10.03 -5.99
N GLU A 61 -10.62 -10.35 -4.98
CA GLU A 61 -10.14 -9.43 -3.95
C GLU A 61 -9.21 -8.40 -4.57
N TYR A 62 -8.28 -8.84 -5.41
CA TYR A 62 -7.31 -7.94 -6.03
C TYR A 62 -7.97 -6.90 -6.95
N PHE A 63 -8.93 -7.32 -7.78
CA PHE A 63 -9.58 -6.43 -8.76
C PHE A 63 -10.95 -5.90 -8.32
N GLY A 64 -11.57 -6.46 -7.28
CA GLY A 64 -12.89 -6.06 -6.80
C GLY A 64 -12.87 -4.73 -6.06
N TYR A 65 -11.78 -4.41 -5.36
CA TYR A 65 -11.63 -3.13 -4.63
C TYR A 65 -11.03 -2.01 -5.49
N ASN A 66 -10.27 -2.35 -6.53
CA ASN A 66 -9.65 -1.39 -7.45
C ASN A 66 -9.66 -1.95 -8.88
N PRO A 67 -10.79 -1.91 -9.59
CA PRO A 67 -10.84 -2.40 -10.97
C PRO A 67 -9.84 -1.61 -11.81
N PRO A 68 -9.03 -2.27 -12.66
CA PRO A 68 -8.10 -1.57 -13.53
C PRO A 68 -8.88 -0.63 -14.44
N LYS A 69 -8.28 0.52 -14.75
CA LYS A 69 -8.87 1.44 -15.74
C LYS A 69 -8.78 0.89 -17.18
N ASP A 70 -7.95 -0.13 -17.40
CA ASP A 70 -7.64 -0.76 -18.68
C ASP A 70 -7.78 -2.31 -18.60
N GLU A 71 -7.05 -3.05 -19.45
CA GLU A 71 -7.14 -4.50 -19.63
C GLU A 71 -6.79 -5.28 -18.36
N THR A 72 -7.78 -6.03 -17.84
CA THR A 72 -7.59 -6.93 -16.70
C THR A 72 -6.93 -8.22 -17.17
N PRO A 73 -5.82 -8.68 -16.54
CA PRO A 73 -5.23 -9.97 -16.87
C PRO A 73 -6.25 -11.09 -16.67
N THR A 74 -6.10 -12.20 -17.40
CA THR A 74 -6.89 -13.40 -17.13
C THR A 74 -6.58 -13.97 -15.74
N LYS A 75 -7.51 -14.75 -15.16
CA LYS A 75 -7.27 -15.44 -13.87
C LYS A 75 -6.01 -16.30 -13.89
N ALA A 76 -5.78 -17.03 -14.99
CA ALA A 76 -4.59 -17.85 -15.17
C ALA A 76 -3.30 -17.00 -15.17
N GLU A 77 -3.28 -15.87 -15.89
CA GLU A 77 -2.15 -14.95 -15.88
C GLU A 77 -1.91 -14.33 -14.50
N PHE A 78 -2.99 -14.00 -13.78
CA PHE A 78 -2.90 -13.49 -12.41
C PHE A 78 -2.27 -14.52 -11.47
N TYR A 79 -2.78 -15.75 -11.44
CA TYR A 79 -2.26 -16.76 -10.52
C TYR A 79 -0.87 -17.27 -10.90
N SER A 80 -0.48 -17.21 -12.18
CA SER A 80 0.87 -17.60 -12.62
C SER A 80 2.01 -16.82 -11.94
N ARG A 81 1.70 -15.65 -11.36
CA ARG A 81 2.65 -14.80 -10.60
C ARG A 81 3.12 -15.44 -9.31
N TYR A 82 2.33 -16.36 -8.75
CA TYR A 82 2.68 -17.08 -7.54
C TYR A 82 3.49 -18.36 -7.83
N ASN A 83 3.68 -18.73 -9.10
CA ASN A 83 4.49 -19.89 -9.46
C ASN A 83 5.93 -19.70 -9.00
N ASN A 84 6.53 -20.79 -8.53
CA ASN A 84 7.83 -20.89 -7.89
C ASN A 84 7.96 -20.15 -6.55
N LEU A 85 6.88 -19.55 -6.03
CA LEU A 85 6.92 -18.97 -4.70
C LEU A 85 6.76 -20.06 -3.64
N LYS A 86 7.45 -19.84 -2.53
CA LYS A 86 7.45 -20.74 -1.38
C LYS A 86 6.28 -20.40 -0.45
N ILE A 87 5.58 -21.43 0.00
CA ILE A 87 4.50 -21.35 0.99
C ILE A 87 4.78 -22.25 2.18
N PHE A 88 4.19 -21.91 3.33
CA PHE A 88 4.26 -22.69 4.56
C PHE A 88 2.86 -22.96 5.09
N PHE A 89 2.55 -24.22 5.40
CA PHE A 89 1.29 -24.59 6.04
C PHE A 89 1.46 -24.68 7.56
N PRO A 90 0.93 -23.73 8.34
CA PRO A 90 0.95 -23.81 9.79
C PRO A 90 0.04 -24.92 10.32
N LYS A 91 0.37 -25.41 11.51
CA LYS A 91 -0.46 -26.36 12.25
C LYS A 91 -1.53 -25.66 13.07
N TYR A 92 -2.77 -26.07 12.87
CA TYR A 92 -3.94 -25.65 13.67
C TYR A 92 -4.29 -26.75 14.67
N THR A 93 -4.85 -26.39 15.83
CA THR A 93 -5.04 -27.34 16.95
C THR A 93 -6.37 -28.09 16.94
N ASN A 94 -7.34 -27.66 16.14
CA ASN A 94 -8.66 -28.28 16.01
C ASN A 94 -8.90 -28.63 14.53
N ASP A 95 -10.07 -29.22 14.23
CA ASP A 95 -10.64 -29.43 12.88
C ASP A 95 -10.86 -28.12 12.08
N TYR A 96 -10.27 -27.02 12.53
CA TYR A 96 -10.31 -25.69 11.93
C TYR A 96 -9.84 -25.76 10.48
N LYS A 97 -10.77 -25.47 9.56
CA LYS A 97 -10.60 -25.56 8.11
C LYS A 97 -10.20 -26.95 7.59
N GLU A 98 -10.28 -28.01 8.39
CA GLU A 98 -9.98 -29.38 7.90
C GLU A 98 -10.91 -29.79 6.77
N LYS A 99 -12.17 -29.34 6.81
CA LYS A 99 -13.15 -29.59 5.75
C LYS A 99 -13.04 -28.64 4.56
N GLU A 100 -12.20 -27.60 4.66
CA GLU A 100 -12.03 -26.57 3.62
C GLU A 100 -10.81 -26.82 2.74
N ILE A 101 -9.94 -27.75 3.13
CA ILE A 101 -8.75 -28.12 2.33
C ILE A 101 -8.85 -29.58 1.93
N PHE A 102 -8.81 -29.83 0.62
CA PHE A 102 -8.79 -31.17 0.06
C PHE A 102 -7.40 -31.47 -0.52
N ILE A 103 -6.73 -32.49 0.01
CA ILE A 103 -5.31 -32.78 -0.27
C ILE A 103 -5.20 -34.18 -0.85
N PHE A 104 -4.46 -34.34 -1.95
CA PHE A 104 -4.33 -35.64 -2.59
C PHE A 104 -3.09 -35.80 -3.47
N LYS A 105 -2.80 -37.05 -3.83
CA LYS A 105 -1.84 -37.41 -4.89
C LYS A 105 -2.59 -37.89 -6.12
N ASP A 106 -2.06 -37.54 -7.30
CA ASP A 106 -2.56 -38.06 -8.58
C ASP A 106 -1.95 -39.43 -8.86
N GLU A 107 -2.67 -40.47 -8.44
CA GLU A 107 -2.38 -41.86 -8.73
C GLU A 107 -3.45 -42.38 -9.72
N PRO A 108 -3.45 -43.67 -10.14
CA PRO A 108 -4.52 -44.20 -11.01
C PRO A 108 -5.94 -43.92 -10.50
N SER A 109 -6.09 -43.76 -9.18
CA SER A 109 -7.23 -43.13 -8.51
C SER A 109 -6.72 -42.06 -7.54
N ILE A 110 -7.50 -41.02 -7.28
CA ILE A 110 -7.13 -39.99 -6.30
C ILE A 110 -6.88 -40.63 -4.93
N ASN A 111 -5.67 -40.43 -4.41
CA ASN A 111 -5.28 -40.87 -3.07
C ASN A 111 -5.38 -39.70 -2.10
N LEU A 112 -6.41 -39.70 -1.25
CA LEU A 112 -6.66 -38.63 -0.28
C LEU A 112 -5.65 -38.67 0.86
N LEU A 113 -5.07 -37.51 1.14
CA LEU A 113 -4.17 -37.31 2.25
C LEU A 113 -4.89 -36.58 3.38
N LYS A 114 -4.49 -36.89 4.61
CA LYS A 114 -4.95 -36.15 5.78
C LYS A 114 -4.20 -34.82 5.91
N ARG A 115 -4.77 -33.86 6.62
CA ARG A 115 -4.19 -32.52 6.82
C ARG A 115 -2.80 -32.56 7.49
N GLU A 116 -2.54 -33.54 8.34
CA GLU A 116 -1.22 -33.72 8.97
C GLU A 116 -0.09 -33.94 7.96
N PHE A 117 -0.41 -34.31 6.71
CA PHE A 117 0.58 -34.39 5.64
C PHE A 117 1.20 -33.02 5.31
N ILE A 118 0.41 -31.94 5.29
CA ILE A 118 0.91 -30.61 4.92
C ILE A 118 1.34 -29.77 6.13
N ASN A 119 0.86 -30.08 7.33
CA ASN A 119 1.16 -29.31 8.54
C ASN A 119 2.67 -29.18 8.82
N GLU A 120 3.10 -27.95 9.10
CA GLU A 120 4.47 -27.55 9.43
C GLU A 120 5.47 -27.85 8.31
N ARG A 121 5.02 -27.82 7.05
CA ARG A 121 5.85 -28.06 5.87
C ARG A 121 5.86 -26.88 4.91
N TYR A 122 6.95 -26.85 4.16
CA TYR A 122 7.17 -25.90 3.08
C TYR A 122 6.94 -26.56 1.73
N PHE A 123 6.30 -25.80 0.84
CA PHE A 123 6.07 -26.21 -0.54
C PHE A 123 6.42 -25.09 -1.49
N ILE A 124 6.79 -25.45 -2.71
CA ILE A 124 6.90 -24.55 -3.84
C ILE A 124 5.62 -24.68 -4.68
N ILE A 125 5.00 -23.56 -5.03
CA ILE A 125 3.85 -23.55 -5.95
C ILE A 125 4.37 -23.82 -7.36
N GLU A 126 4.06 -24.97 -7.93
CA GLU A 126 4.39 -25.26 -9.35
C GLU A 126 3.36 -24.60 -10.27
N LYS A 127 2.09 -24.65 -9.87
CA LYS A 127 0.96 -24.14 -10.64
C LYS A 127 -0.25 -23.88 -9.76
N ILE A 128 -1.07 -22.92 -10.16
CA ILE A 128 -2.41 -22.71 -9.64
C ILE A 128 -3.38 -22.76 -10.83
N ASP A 129 -4.35 -23.66 -10.78
CA ASP A 129 -5.51 -23.66 -11.68
C ASP A 129 -6.65 -22.88 -11.01
N GLU A 130 -7.27 -21.97 -11.75
CA GLU A 130 -8.26 -21.03 -11.20
C GLU A 130 -9.57 -21.69 -10.74
N GLU A 131 -9.88 -22.89 -11.24
CA GLU A 131 -11.07 -23.66 -10.90
C GLU A 131 -10.76 -25.14 -11.00
N PHE A 132 -10.83 -25.85 -9.86
CA PHE A 132 -10.59 -27.28 -9.80
C PHE A 132 -11.50 -28.06 -10.76
N GLY A 133 -12.77 -27.65 -10.89
CA GLY A 133 -13.78 -28.23 -11.78
C GLY A 133 -13.39 -28.34 -13.25
N LYS A 134 -12.50 -27.45 -13.71
CA LYS A 134 -12.02 -27.40 -15.10
C LYS A 134 -10.81 -28.29 -15.35
N THR A 135 -10.31 -29.01 -14.34
CA THR A 135 -9.10 -29.82 -14.43
C THR A 135 -9.43 -31.29 -14.72
N PRO A 136 -8.52 -32.05 -15.38
CA PRO A 136 -8.68 -33.50 -15.56
C PRO A 136 -8.77 -34.27 -14.23
N LEU A 137 -8.23 -33.71 -13.14
CA LEU A 137 -8.24 -34.31 -11.80
C LEU A 137 -9.65 -34.29 -11.19
N PHE A 138 -10.49 -33.30 -11.53
CA PHE A 138 -11.86 -33.25 -11.07
C PHE A 138 -12.64 -34.51 -11.43
N VAL A 139 -12.50 -35.01 -12.66
CA VAL A 139 -13.20 -36.22 -13.13
C VAL A 139 -12.80 -37.46 -12.31
N LYS A 140 -11.55 -37.54 -11.86
CA LYS A 140 -11.04 -38.65 -11.03
C LYS A 140 -11.52 -38.60 -9.57
N THR A 141 -12.12 -37.48 -9.16
CA THR A 141 -12.57 -37.27 -7.77
C THR A 141 -13.91 -37.97 -7.52
N ASN A 142 -13.97 -38.76 -6.45
CA ASN A 142 -15.17 -39.49 -6.01
C ASN A 142 -15.66 -39.01 -4.62
N ASP A 143 -15.47 -37.72 -4.31
CA ASP A 143 -15.87 -37.12 -3.04
C ASP A 143 -17.34 -36.67 -3.09
N ASN A 144 -18.09 -36.90 -2.02
CA ASN A 144 -19.50 -36.50 -1.92
C ASN A 144 -19.69 -34.97 -1.91
N ASN A 145 -18.65 -34.20 -1.60
CA ASN A 145 -18.63 -32.73 -1.59
C ASN A 145 -18.00 -32.15 -2.87
N LYS A 146 -17.74 -32.97 -3.89
CA LYS A 146 -17.07 -32.58 -5.14
C LYS A 146 -17.67 -31.33 -5.79
N ASP A 147 -19.00 -31.18 -5.77
CA ASP A 147 -19.67 -30.02 -6.37
C ASP A 147 -19.33 -28.71 -5.66
N TYR A 148 -19.04 -28.74 -4.35
CA TYR A 148 -18.59 -27.55 -3.61
C TYR A 148 -17.16 -27.16 -3.94
N LEU A 149 -16.32 -28.12 -4.33
CA LEU A 149 -14.91 -27.92 -4.65
C LEU A 149 -14.69 -27.40 -6.08
N GLU A 150 -15.70 -27.47 -6.95
CA GLU A 150 -15.60 -27.13 -8.38
C GLU A 150 -15.01 -25.73 -8.62
N ARG A 151 -15.39 -24.76 -7.78
CA ARG A 151 -15.02 -23.34 -7.92
C ARG A 151 -13.76 -22.95 -7.16
N TYR A 152 -13.14 -23.87 -6.44
CA TYR A 152 -11.96 -23.57 -5.62
C TYR A 152 -10.69 -23.65 -6.45
N LEU A 153 -9.64 -22.96 -5.98
CA LEU A 153 -8.34 -23.00 -6.61
C LEU A 153 -7.71 -24.39 -6.40
N LEU A 154 -7.07 -24.91 -7.44
CA LEU A 154 -6.23 -26.09 -7.33
C LEU A 154 -4.76 -25.68 -7.39
N PHE A 155 -4.05 -25.92 -6.29
CA PHE A 155 -2.61 -25.77 -6.20
C PHE A 155 -1.93 -27.09 -6.54
N THR A 156 -0.98 -27.04 -7.48
CA THR A 156 0.03 -28.09 -7.65
C THR A 156 1.26 -27.66 -6.86
N LEU A 157 1.60 -28.43 -5.83
CA LEU A 157 2.63 -28.09 -4.87
C LEU A 157 3.74 -29.13 -4.89
N LYS A 158 4.98 -28.66 -4.79
CA LYS A 158 6.16 -29.50 -4.65
C LYS A 158 6.72 -29.37 -3.24
N ASP A 159 6.76 -30.48 -2.50
CA ASP A 159 7.35 -30.53 -1.16
C ASP A 159 8.83 -30.13 -1.26
N GLU A 160 9.24 -29.14 -0.47
CA GLU A 160 10.60 -28.59 -0.56
C GLU A 160 11.67 -29.61 -0.14
N ASN A 161 11.34 -30.50 0.79
CA ASN A 161 12.29 -31.46 1.35
C ASN A 161 12.39 -32.74 0.50
N THR A 162 11.26 -33.23 0.00
CA THR A 162 11.20 -34.52 -0.71
C THR A 162 11.14 -34.36 -2.23
N GLY A 163 10.75 -33.18 -2.73
CA GLY A 163 10.48 -32.95 -4.15
C GLY A 163 9.18 -33.61 -4.64
N GLU A 164 8.40 -34.23 -3.75
CA GLU A 164 7.14 -34.89 -4.08
C GLU A 164 6.06 -33.88 -4.48
N ILE A 165 5.25 -34.24 -5.48
CA ILE A 165 4.11 -33.43 -5.92
C ILE A 165 2.86 -33.83 -5.15
N VAL A 166 2.17 -32.83 -4.61
CA VAL A 166 0.86 -32.95 -3.96
C VAL A 166 -0.09 -31.90 -4.54
N TYR A 167 -1.37 -32.24 -4.56
CA TYR A 167 -2.44 -31.38 -5.03
C TYR A 167 -3.27 -30.91 -3.84
N VAL A 168 -3.56 -29.61 -3.80
CA VAL A 168 -4.34 -28.99 -2.73
C VAL A 168 -5.45 -28.15 -3.36
N VAL A 169 -6.70 -28.44 -3.01
CA VAL A 169 -7.85 -27.60 -3.33
C VAL A 169 -8.19 -26.78 -2.09
N GLU A 170 -8.12 -25.46 -2.20
CA GLU A 170 -8.26 -24.55 -1.07
C GLU A 170 -9.03 -23.28 -1.45
N SER A 171 -9.91 -22.83 -0.54
CA SER A 171 -10.75 -21.64 -0.70
C SER A 171 -10.42 -20.49 0.25
N SER A 172 -9.61 -20.72 1.29
CA SER A 172 -9.51 -19.82 2.44
C SER A 172 -8.07 -19.45 2.85
N ASN A 173 -7.10 -19.63 1.95
CA ASN A 173 -5.70 -19.20 2.07
C ASN A 173 -5.06 -19.57 3.42
N SER A 174 -5.10 -20.85 3.82
CA SER A 174 -4.61 -21.30 5.14
C SER A 174 -3.08 -21.40 5.25
N PHE A 175 -2.34 -20.97 4.23
CA PHE A 175 -0.89 -20.96 4.20
C PHE A 175 -0.31 -19.55 4.37
N VAL A 176 0.97 -19.49 4.71
CA VAL A 176 1.78 -18.27 4.71
C VAL A 176 2.57 -18.22 3.40
N LEU A 177 2.48 -17.12 2.67
CA LEU A 177 3.36 -16.85 1.54
C LEU A 177 4.74 -16.40 2.06
N VAL A 178 5.76 -17.24 1.93
CA VAL A 178 7.06 -17.04 2.58
C VAL A 178 7.77 -15.76 2.12
N PRO A 179 7.84 -15.42 0.82
CA PRO A 179 8.45 -14.16 0.38
C PRO A 179 7.79 -12.92 1.00
N PHE A 180 6.48 -12.96 1.18
CA PHE A 180 5.74 -11.87 1.82
C PHE A 180 6.01 -11.80 3.33
N TYR A 181 6.07 -12.95 4.01
CA TYR A 181 6.52 -13.03 5.40
C TYR A 181 7.92 -12.45 5.59
N GLU A 182 8.88 -12.83 4.72
CA GLU A 182 10.25 -12.35 4.77
C GLU A 182 10.34 -10.84 4.52
N TYR A 183 9.58 -10.34 3.54
CA TYR A 183 9.45 -8.90 3.29
C TYR A 183 8.94 -8.16 4.53
N LEU A 184 7.84 -8.61 5.15
CA LEU A 184 7.31 -7.97 6.35
C LEU A 184 8.30 -8.03 7.51
N ASN A 185 8.99 -9.17 7.67
CA ASN A 185 10.01 -9.32 8.69
C ASN A 185 11.14 -8.31 8.50
N GLU A 186 11.65 -8.18 7.29
CA GLU A 186 12.70 -7.21 6.96
C GLU A 186 12.21 -5.77 7.12
N PHE A 187 11.06 -5.45 6.52
CA PHE A 187 10.46 -4.12 6.54
C PHE A 187 10.24 -3.64 7.96
N ILE A 188 9.54 -4.40 8.81
CA ILE A 188 9.24 -3.99 10.18
C ILE A 188 10.51 -3.93 11.04
N SER A 189 11.44 -4.88 10.86
CA SER A 189 12.62 -4.98 11.73
C SER A 189 13.71 -3.96 11.39
N LYS A 190 13.81 -3.50 10.15
CA LYS A 190 14.82 -2.53 9.70
C LYS A 190 14.27 -1.10 9.59
N THR A 191 12.96 -0.92 9.57
CA THR A 191 12.34 0.40 9.43
C THR A 191 12.05 1.02 10.79
N SER A 192 12.28 2.31 10.88
CA SER A 192 11.76 3.13 11.98
C SER A 192 10.48 3.80 11.50
N PHE A 193 9.47 3.80 12.34
CA PHE A 193 8.15 4.33 12.03
C PHE A 193 7.88 5.58 12.84
N ILE A 194 7.16 6.52 12.25
CA ILE A 194 6.70 7.74 12.90
C ILE A 194 5.19 7.65 13.05
N ALA A 195 4.68 7.92 14.25
CA ALA A 195 3.26 8.10 14.47
C ALA A 195 2.78 9.34 13.69
N ASN A 196 1.85 9.16 12.76
CA ASN A 196 1.39 10.24 11.87
C ASN A 196 0.31 11.14 12.53
N GLN A 197 -0.31 10.64 13.61
CA GLN A 197 -1.34 11.31 14.41
C GLN A 197 -1.28 10.87 15.87
N ASP A 198 -1.89 11.66 16.76
CA ASP A 198 -2.12 11.24 18.13
C ASP A 198 -3.15 10.10 18.10
N PHE A 199 -2.86 9.02 18.81
CA PHE A 199 -3.67 7.82 18.77
C PHE A 199 -3.93 7.30 20.18
N GLY A 200 -5.21 7.13 20.52
CA GLY A 200 -5.65 6.56 21.78
C GLY A 200 -6.50 5.32 21.54
N ALA A 201 -6.26 4.24 22.26
CA ALA A 201 -7.09 3.05 22.19
C ALA A 201 -7.23 2.37 23.56
N ASP A 202 -8.48 2.14 23.95
CA ASP A 202 -8.84 1.41 25.19
C ASP A 202 -8.84 -0.11 24.98
N LYS A 203 -8.74 -0.55 23.72
CA LYS A 203 -8.72 -1.94 23.25
C LYS A 203 -7.83 -2.04 22.02
N PHE A 204 -7.32 -3.24 21.73
CA PHE A 204 -6.30 -3.52 20.70
C PHE A 204 -6.20 -2.50 19.55
N PRO A 205 -5.00 -1.94 19.29
CA PRO A 205 -3.71 -2.20 19.96
C PRO A 205 -3.67 -1.81 21.46
N LEU A 206 -2.94 -2.58 22.28
CA LEU A 206 -2.84 -2.39 23.75
C LEU A 206 -1.43 -1.95 24.17
N SER A 207 -1.36 -1.07 25.17
CA SER A 207 -0.14 -0.78 25.93
C SER A 207 0.13 -1.87 26.97
N THR A 208 1.39 -2.24 27.13
CA THR A 208 1.80 -3.21 28.18
C THR A 208 1.81 -2.62 29.60
N ILE A 209 1.64 -1.30 29.75
CA ILE A 209 1.84 -0.61 31.04
C ILE A 209 0.53 -0.36 31.78
N ASN A 210 -0.52 0.08 31.09
CA ASN A 210 -1.75 0.58 31.70
C ASN A 210 -3.04 0.03 31.05
N GLY A 211 -2.93 -0.85 30.05
CA GLY A 211 -4.07 -1.39 29.31
C GLY A 211 -4.80 -0.39 28.40
N SER A 212 -4.37 0.88 28.36
CA SER A 212 -4.86 1.91 27.45
C SER A 212 -3.70 2.53 26.67
N LEU A 213 -3.68 2.32 25.37
CA LEU A 213 -2.61 2.80 24.54
C LEU A 213 -2.79 4.29 24.22
N TYR A 214 -1.75 5.09 24.45
CA TYR A 214 -1.63 6.42 23.88
C TYR A 214 -0.30 6.55 23.12
N ILE A 215 -0.38 6.94 21.85
CA ILE A 215 0.76 7.22 20.99
C ILE A 215 0.70 8.69 20.63
N ASP A 216 1.76 9.44 20.97
CA ASP A 216 1.89 10.84 20.57
C ASP A 216 2.34 10.93 19.11
N LYS A 217 1.73 11.86 18.35
CA LYS A 217 2.17 12.20 16.99
C LYS A 217 3.65 12.56 16.96
N GLY A 218 4.35 12.09 15.92
CA GLY A 218 5.75 12.40 15.68
C GLY A 218 6.73 11.53 16.50
N THR A 219 6.24 10.68 17.40
CA THR A 219 7.10 9.72 18.11
C THR A 219 7.65 8.66 17.17
N GLU A 220 8.89 8.25 17.42
CA GLU A 220 9.58 7.21 16.66
C GLU A 220 9.43 5.84 17.33
N TRP A 221 9.09 4.85 16.54
CA TRP A 221 8.83 3.48 16.96
C TRP A 221 9.67 2.53 16.11
N LYS A 222 10.26 1.53 16.76
CA LYS A 222 11.04 0.47 16.12
C LYS A 222 10.53 -0.86 16.64
N GLY A 223 10.57 -1.88 15.81
CA GLY A 223 10.01 -3.14 16.23
C GLY A 223 10.53 -4.33 15.49
N ARG A 224 9.74 -5.38 15.60
CA ARG A 224 9.93 -6.64 14.90
C ARG A 224 8.58 -7.17 14.46
N PHE A 225 8.63 -8.01 13.44
CA PHE A 225 7.47 -8.73 12.97
C PHE A 225 7.33 -10.06 13.69
N SER A 226 6.10 -10.56 13.81
CA SER A 226 5.80 -11.90 14.29
C SER A 226 4.52 -12.42 13.63
N LEU A 227 4.42 -13.74 13.50
CA LEU A 227 3.13 -14.41 13.30
C LEU A 227 2.65 -14.90 14.65
N LEU A 228 1.40 -14.57 15.00
CA LEU A 228 0.78 -15.00 16.24
C LEU A 228 -0.62 -15.55 15.93
N ARG A 229 -1.07 -16.56 16.68
CA ARG A 229 -2.46 -17.01 16.58
C ARG A 229 -3.35 -16.02 17.31
N GLY A 230 -4.58 -15.82 16.83
CA GLY A 230 -5.57 -14.97 17.50
C GLY A 230 -5.69 -15.24 19.01
N ARG A 231 -5.76 -16.53 19.39
CA ARG A 231 -5.83 -16.99 20.78
C ARG A 231 -4.59 -16.65 21.61
N ASP A 232 -3.41 -16.60 20.99
CA ASP A 232 -2.16 -16.30 21.69
C ASP A 232 -2.07 -14.79 21.98
N LEU A 233 -2.84 -13.97 21.26
CA LEU A 233 -2.99 -12.56 21.56
C LEU A 233 -3.90 -12.35 22.79
N ASN A 234 -4.76 -13.32 23.13
CA ASN A 234 -5.66 -13.39 24.30
C ASN A 234 -6.17 -12.01 24.77
N LEU A 235 -6.65 -11.21 23.81
CA LEU A 235 -7.01 -9.81 24.02
C LEU A 235 -8.36 -9.64 24.74
N PHE A 236 -9.14 -10.73 24.83
CA PHE A 236 -10.46 -10.77 25.46
C PHE A 236 -10.67 -12.10 26.20
N PRO A 237 -10.23 -12.22 27.47
CA PRO A 237 -10.33 -13.46 28.23
C PRO A 237 -11.78 -13.90 28.56
N GLU A 238 -12.78 -13.05 28.26
CA GLU A 238 -14.20 -13.33 28.51
C GLU A 238 -14.99 -13.74 27.26
N ASP A 239 -14.41 -13.60 26.06
CA ASP A 239 -15.08 -13.99 24.83
C ASP A 239 -14.90 -15.49 24.58
N LYS A 240 -15.99 -16.18 24.21
CA LYS A 240 -15.91 -17.60 23.83
C LYS A 240 -14.92 -17.74 22.68
N ILE A 241 -13.95 -18.66 22.82
CA ILE A 241 -13.00 -19.01 21.76
C ILE A 241 -13.79 -19.31 20.49
N THR A 242 -13.68 -18.43 19.50
CA THR A 242 -14.28 -18.59 18.18
C THR A 242 -13.29 -19.24 17.23
N ASN A 243 -13.77 -19.62 16.05
CA ASN A 243 -12.92 -20.09 14.96
C ASN A 243 -11.94 -18.99 14.48
N GLU A 244 -12.28 -17.71 14.61
CA GLU A 244 -11.40 -16.57 14.26
C GLU A 244 -10.17 -16.44 15.18
N ASP A 245 -10.24 -17.01 16.39
CA ASP A 245 -9.11 -17.05 17.33
C ASP A 245 -8.02 -18.05 16.91
N GLN A 246 -8.28 -18.90 15.92
CA GLN A 246 -7.29 -19.86 15.42
C GLN A 246 -6.54 -19.36 14.18
N ASP A 247 -6.94 -18.22 13.60
CA ASP A 247 -6.24 -17.61 12.48
C ASP A 247 -4.85 -17.09 12.87
N LEU A 248 -3.89 -17.30 11.98
CA LEU A 248 -2.61 -16.58 12.04
C LEU A 248 -2.83 -15.10 11.72
N LYS A 249 -2.25 -14.24 12.55
CA LYS A 249 -2.25 -12.79 12.39
C LYS A 249 -0.82 -12.32 12.11
N TYR A 250 -0.69 -11.36 11.21
CA TYR A 250 0.56 -10.71 10.84
C TYR A 250 0.78 -9.52 11.78
N ILE A 251 1.68 -9.65 12.74
CA ILE A 251 1.78 -8.74 13.87
C ILE A 251 3.07 -7.92 13.83
N ALA A 252 2.94 -6.60 13.95
CA ALA A 252 4.04 -5.72 14.31
C ALA A 252 4.08 -5.55 15.84
N ILE A 253 5.26 -5.75 16.43
CA ILE A 253 5.54 -5.45 17.84
C ILE A 253 6.51 -4.27 17.86
N LEU A 254 6.01 -3.08 18.17
CA LEU A 254 6.73 -1.82 18.10
C LEU A 254 7.01 -1.26 19.49
N GLY A 255 8.21 -0.75 19.75
CA GLY A 255 8.55 -0.04 20.98
C GLY A 255 9.24 1.29 20.72
N ASN A 256 9.09 2.23 21.66
CA ASN A 256 9.77 3.53 21.65
C ASN A 256 10.67 3.75 22.87
N GLY A 257 10.91 2.69 23.66
CA GLY A 257 11.68 2.71 24.91
C GLY A 257 10.88 3.10 26.14
N LYS A 258 9.69 3.69 25.98
CA LYS A 258 8.73 3.96 27.06
C LYS A 258 7.59 2.96 27.09
N ASP A 259 7.14 2.51 25.92
CA ASP A 259 6.01 1.58 25.78
C ASP A 259 6.24 0.61 24.61
N THR A 260 5.42 -0.43 24.55
CA THR A 260 5.36 -1.42 23.48
C THR A 260 3.92 -1.60 23.01
N VAL A 261 3.76 -1.62 21.69
CA VAL A 261 2.49 -1.75 20.97
C VAL A 261 2.51 -3.02 20.14
N ILE A 262 1.39 -3.75 20.16
CA ILE A 262 1.15 -4.92 19.33
C ILE A 262 0.01 -4.59 18.37
N MET A 263 0.23 -4.73 17.07
CA MET A 263 -0.72 -4.30 16.04
C MET A 263 -0.76 -5.25 14.84
N ASN A 264 -1.94 -5.45 14.26
CA ASN A 264 -2.10 -6.23 13.03
C ASN A 264 -1.66 -5.40 11.81
N ILE A 265 -0.92 -6.01 10.90
CA ILE A 265 -0.40 -5.39 9.68
C ILE A 265 -1.39 -5.53 8.52
N ILE A 266 -2.16 -6.62 8.47
CA ILE A 266 -3.09 -6.90 7.37
C ILE A 266 -4.51 -6.62 7.84
N GLU A 267 -5.32 -6.05 6.95
CA GLU A 267 -6.74 -5.81 7.18
C GLU A 267 -7.45 -7.10 7.61
N SER A 268 -8.13 -7.05 8.75
CA SER A 268 -9.08 -8.06 9.17
C SER A 268 -10.42 -7.41 9.46
N ASN A 269 -11.51 -8.09 9.10
CA ASN A 269 -12.89 -7.62 9.28
C ASN A 269 -13.30 -7.35 10.74
N SER A 270 -12.42 -7.64 11.71
CA SER A 270 -12.66 -7.49 13.14
C SER A 270 -12.45 -6.07 13.72
N GLY A 271 -11.98 -5.11 12.91
CA GLY A 271 -12.07 -3.68 13.22
C GLY A 271 -11.04 -3.13 14.23
N ARG A 272 -10.35 -2.06 13.85
CA ARG A 272 -10.79 -0.66 14.09
C ARG A 272 -9.70 0.33 13.70
N TRP A 273 -8.44 -0.09 13.54
CA TRP A 273 -7.32 0.78 13.14
C TRP A 273 -6.22 -0.02 12.45
N TRP A 274 -5.69 0.49 11.33
CA TRP A 274 -4.69 -0.19 10.53
C TRP A 274 -3.27 0.31 10.81
N PHE A 275 -2.27 -0.57 10.66
CA PHE A 275 -0.86 -0.20 10.86
C PHE A 275 -0.46 1.04 10.07
N THR A 276 -0.87 1.12 8.82
CA THR A 276 -0.57 2.24 7.92
C THR A 276 -1.34 3.53 8.24
N GLU A 277 -2.44 3.44 8.99
CA GLU A 277 -3.19 4.61 9.47
C GLU A 277 -2.53 5.28 10.67
N VAL A 278 -1.79 4.50 11.48
CA VAL A 278 -1.14 4.99 12.71
C VAL A 278 0.34 5.27 12.47
N PHE A 279 1.03 4.42 11.70
CA PHE A 279 2.47 4.44 11.51
C PHE A 279 2.84 4.66 10.05
N THR A 280 3.78 5.57 9.83
CA THR A 280 4.39 5.81 8.52
C THR A 280 5.91 5.57 8.60
N PRO A 281 6.53 4.89 7.62
CA PRO A 281 7.99 4.78 7.57
C PRO A 281 8.66 6.15 7.66
N LYS A 282 9.64 6.28 8.55
CA LYS A 282 10.34 7.55 8.82
C LYS A 282 10.95 8.16 7.56
N ASP A 283 11.45 7.33 6.65
CA ASP A 283 12.05 7.81 5.40
C ASP A 283 10.99 8.36 4.42
N VAL A 284 9.78 7.79 4.40
CA VAL A 284 8.64 8.35 3.66
C VAL A 284 8.24 9.72 4.23
N VAL A 285 8.20 9.87 5.56
CA VAL A 285 7.93 11.16 6.20
C VAL A 285 9.00 12.20 5.83
N LYS A 286 10.29 11.80 5.80
CA LYS A 286 11.38 12.68 5.36
C LYS A 286 11.22 13.08 3.89
N GLU A 287 10.88 12.15 3.00
CA GLU A 287 10.69 12.44 1.58
C GLU A 287 9.49 13.37 1.33
N GLN A 288 8.36 13.12 1.99
CA GLN A 288 7.19 13.99 1.92
C GLN A 288 7.50 15.41 2.42
N SER A 289 8.25 15.53 3.53
CA SER A 289 8.66 16.84 4.04
C SER A 289 9.53 17.60 3.03
N LYS A 290 10.52 16.95 2.41
CA LYS A 290 11.39 17.55 1.38
C LYS A 290 10.62 17.93 0.12
N LYS A 291 9.71 17.08 -0.33
CA LYS A 291 8.85 17.35 -1.49
C LYS A 291 7.93 18.55 -1.22
N SER A 292 7.31 18.60 -0.03
CA SER A 292 6.45 19.72 0.39
C SER A 292 7.21 21.05 0.53
N GLU A 293 8.49 21.01 0.91
CA GLU A 293 9.31 22.21 1.06
C GLU A 293 9.75 22.77 -0.30
N ALA A 294 10.12 21.89 -1.23
CA ALA A 294 10.42 22.27 -2.62
C ALA A 294 9.19 22.86 -3.32
N GLU A 295 8.03 22.19 -3.21
CA GLU A 295 6.76 22.68 -3.75
C GLU A 295 6.31 24.00 -3.08
N ARG A 296 6.43 24.13 -1.74
CA ARG A 296 6.19 25.40 -1.03
C ARG A 296 7.08 26.51 -1.57
N LYS A 297 8.36 26.22 -1.79
CA LYS A 297 9.34 27.22 -2.24
C LYS A 297 9.07 27.64 -3.67
N GLU A 298 8.73 26.70 -4.56
CA GLU A 298 8.31 27.00 -5.93
C GLU A 298 7.03 27.82 -5.97
N GLU A 299 6.03 27.47 -5.16
CA GLU A 299 4.77 28.20 -5.09
C GLU A 299 4.95 29.60 -4.51
N LEU A 300 5.74 29.74 -3.44
CA LEU A 300 6.10 31.05 -2.88
C LEU A 300 6.85 31.89 -3.93
N ASN A 301 7.82 31.30 -4.63
CA ASN A 301 8.56 32.01 -5.69
C ASN A 301 7.64 32.44 -6.83
N ARG A 302 6.68 31.60 -7.23
CA ARG A 302 5.67 31.91 -8.25
C ARG A 302 4.82 33.11 -7.83
N LEU A 303 4.30 33.10 -6.60
CA LEU A 303 3.47 34.17 -6.06
C LEU A 303 4.27 35.47 -5.83
N VAL A 304 5.51 35.38 -5.35
CA VAL A 304 6.43 36.52 -5.21
C VAL A 304 6.75 37.13 -6.57
N LYS A 305 7.01 36.30 -7.59
CA LYS A 305 7.24 36.78 -8.96
C LYS A 305 6.00 37.46 -9.55
N LYS A 306 4.81 36.95 -9.25
CA LYS A 306 3.53 37.46 -9.76
C LYS A 306 3.07 38.75 -9.05
N TYR A 307 3.24 38.83 -7.73
CA TYR A 307 2.64 39.87 -6.89
C TYR A 307 3.64 40.77 -6.14
N GLY A 308 4.94 40.51 -6.30
CA GLY A 308 6.00 41.17 -5.55
C GLY A 308 6.19 40.57 -4.17
N GLN A 309 7.32 40.88 -3.52
CA GLN A 309 7.73 40.25 -2.26
C GLN A 309 6.67 40.37 -1.16
N TYR A 310 6.09 41.56 -0.99
CA TYR A 310 5.13 41.83 0.08
C TYR A 310 3.80 41.08 -0.15
N TYR A 311 3.11 41.34 -1.25
CA TYR A 311 1.80 40.72 -1.52
C TYR A 311 1.91 39.23 -1.85
N GLY A 312 2.97 38.80 -2.54
CA GLY A 312 3.20 37.38 -2.83
C GLY A 312 3.36 36.53 -1.56
N THR A 313 4.08 37.05 -0.56
CA THR A 313 4.21 36.39 0.74
C THR A 313 2.88 36.33 1.50
N LEU A 314 2.07 37.40 1.44
CA LEU A 314 0.76 37.43 2.09
C LEU A 314 -0.24 36.46 1.43
N VAL A 315 -0.26 36.41 0.10
CA VAL A 315 -1.11 35.50 -0.67
C VAL A 315 -0.73 34.04 -0.39
N PHE A 316 0.58 33.73 -0.40
CA PHE A 316 1.09 32.40 -0.06
C PHE A 316 0.64 31.94 1.33
N ASN A 317 0.66 32.85 2.31
CA ASN A 317 0.23 32.57 3.67
C ASN A 317 -1.29 32.72 3.89
N LYS A 318 -2.08 32.90 2.83
CA LYS A 318 -3.54 33.06 2.88
C LYS A 318 -4.02 34.21 3.78
N LYS A 319 -3.26 35.31 3.82
CA LYS A 319 -3.56 36.51 4.63
C LYS A 319 -4.06 37.66 3.76
N GLY A 320 -5.37 37.90 3.74
CA GLY A 320 -5.92 39.07 3.04
C GLY A 320 -5.63 40.37 3.78
N THR A 321 -5.26 41.41 3.04
CA THR A 321 -5.07 42.77 3.58
C THR A 321 -5.69 43.81 2.66
N ILE A 322 -6.10 44.94 3.23
CA ILE A 322 -6.60 46.10 2.48
C ILE A 322 -5.55 46.53 1.44
N GLY A 323 -6.00 46.88 0.24
CA GLY A 323 -5.17 47.25 -0.91
C GLY A 323 -4.84 46.11 -1.87
N MET A 324 -5.19 44.85 -1.54
CA MET A 324 -5.04 43.70 -2.45
C MET A 324 -5.94 43.83 -3.69
N THR A 325 -5.50 43.26 -4.82
CA THR A 325 -6.35 43.17 -6.03
C THR A 325 -7.38 42.05 -5.91
N LYS A 326 -8.40 42.08 -6.77
CA LYS A 326 -9.38 40.98 -6.90
C LYS A 326 -8.69 39.63 -7.12
N GLU A 327 -7.67 39.58 -7.99
CA GLU A 327 -6.92 38.36 -8.30
C GLU A 327 -6.15 37.82 -7.09
N MET A 328 -5.50 38.68 -6.31
CA MET A 328 -4.84 38.27 -5.05
C MET A 328 -5.85 37.70 -4.06
N CYS A 329 -7.04 38.31 -3.96
CA CYS A 329 -8.11 37.80 -3.11
C CYS A 329 -8.67 36.45 -3.62
N GLN A 330 -8.71 36.21 -4.94
CA GLN A 330 -9.08 34.90 -5.50
C GLN A 330 -8.03 33.84 -5.16
N ASP A 331 -6.75 34.17 -5.28
CA ASP A 331 -5.66 33.25 -4.94
C ASP A 331 -5.62 32.94 -3.43
N ILE A 332 -6.21 33.78 -2.58
CA ILE A 332 -6.38 33.52 -1.13
C ILE A 332 -7.66 32.74 -0.84
N TYR A 333 -8.82 33.28 -1.21
CA TYR A 333 -10.13 32.83 -0.73
C TYR A 333 -10.91 31.98 -1.75
N GLY A 334 -10.40 31.84 -2.97
CA GLY A 334 -11.08 31.17 -4.08
C GLY A 334 -12.06 32.08 -4.83
N ILE A 335 -12.84 31.49 -5.73
CA ILE A 335 -13.83 32.19 -6.54
C ILE A 335 -15.20 32.08 -5.86
N THR A 336 -15.92 33.20 -5.73
CA THR A 336 -17.35 33.20 -5.37
C THR A 336 -18.21 33.57 -6.58
N LEU A 337 -19.41 33.00 -6.66
CA LEU A 337 -20.45 33.39 -7.62
C LEU A 337 -21.36 34.48 -7.07
N ASN A 338 -21.35 34.72 -5.75
CA ASN A 338 -22.16 35.75 -5.11
C ASN A 338 -21.41 37.09 -5.13
N LYS A 339 -21.52 37.77 -6.28
CA LYS A 339 -20.89 39.07 -6.53
C LYS A 339 -21.96 40.12 -6.79
N THR A 340 -21.89 41.24 -6.08
CA THR A 340 -22.77 42.39 -6.31
C THR A 340 -21.92 43.59 -6.70
N ILE A 341 -22.24 44.24 -7.82
CA ILE A 341 -21.58 45.48 -8.26
C ILE A 341 -22.56 46.64 -8.09
N LYS A 342 -22.11 47.71 -7.43
CA LYS A 342 -22.83 48.97 -7.26
C LYS A 342 -21.95 50.12 -7.76
N LYS A 343 -22.51 50.99 -8.60
CA LYS A 343 -21.83 52.23 -9.03
C LYS A 343 -22.49 53.42 -8.33
N ASN A 344 -21.68 54.31 -7.77
CA ASN A 344 -22.13 55.58 -7.24
C ASN A 344 -21.18 56.71 -7.71
N GLU A 345 -21.48 57.95 -7.32
CA GLU A 345 -20.68 59.14 -7.67
C GLU A 345 -19.21 59.08 -7.20
N LYS A 346 -18.88 58.17 -6.25
CA LYS A 346 -17.53 57.99 -5.67
C LYS A 346 -16.75 56.84 -6.30
N GLY A 347 -17.34 56.05 -7.21
CA GLY A 347 -16.69 54.97 -7.93
C GLY A 347 -17.48 53.66 -7.95
N GLU A 348 -16.80 52.59 -8.37
CA GLU A 348 -17.36 51.24 -8.39
C GLU A 348 -17.07 50.51 -7.07
N ILE A 349 -18.13 50.01 -6.44
CA ILE A 349 -18.06 49.12 -5.28
C ILE A 349 -18.50 47.73 -5.73
N GLU A 350 -17.60 46.76 -5.65
CA GLU A 350 -17.91 45.36 -5.86
C GLU A 350 -17.82 44.61 -4.53
N ILE A 351 -18.83 43.80 -4.24
CA ILE A 351 -18.95 43.04 -3.00
C ILE A 351 -18.91 41.57 -3.38
N TRP A 352 -17.98 40.83 -2.80
CA TRP A 352 -17.87 39.38 -2.93
C TRP A 352 -18.28 38.74 -1.62
N GLU A 353 -19.30 37.88 -1.67
CA GLU A 353 -19.82 37.20 -0.50
C GLU A 353 -19.42 35.72 -0.55
N PHE A 354 -18.71 35.28 0.48
CA PHE A 354 -18.41 33.88 0.77
C PHE A 354 -19.36 33.48 1.89
N THR A 355 -20.53 32.96 1.50
CA THR A 355 -21.69 32.73 2.38
C THR A 355 -21.29 32.03 3.68
N GLY A 356 -21.60 32.65 4.82
CA GLY A 356 -21.31 32.12 6.15
C GLY A 356 -19.85 32.22 6.60
N VAL A 357 -18.96 32.81 5.80
CA VAL A 357 -17.53 32.94 6.10
C VAL A 357 -17.12 34.41 6.20
N LEU A 358 -17.25 35.18 5.12
CA LEU A 358 -16.90 36.60 5.09
C LEU A 358 -17.48 37.33 3.86
N LYS A 359 -17.43 38.66 3.89
CA LYS A 359 -17.63 39.56 2.74
C LYS A 359 -16.37 40.35 2.47
N LEU A 360 -16.01 40.47 1.20
CA LEU A 360 -14.95 41.35 0.71
C LEU A 360 -15.57 42.51 -0.04
N TYR A 361 -15.15 43.73 0.27
CA TYR A 361 -15.56 44.93 -0.44
C TYR A 361 -14.37 45.46 -1.24
N PHE A 362 -14.60 45.71 -2.51
CA PHE A 362 -13.62 46.27 -3.42
C PHE A 362 -14.08 47.64 -3.88
N THR A 363 -13.24 48.65 -3.70
CA THR A 363 -13.45 49.99 -4.23
C THR A 363 -12.44 50.24 -5.34
N ASN A 364 -12.91 50.56 -6.54
CA ASN A 364 -12.06 50.77 -7.72
C ASN A 364 -11.06 49.61 -7.97
N GLY A 365 -11.53 48.37 -7.75
CA GLY A 365 -10.76 47.15 -8.00
C GLY A 365 -9.74 46.76 -6.93
N LYS A 366 -9.67 47.49 -5.82
CA LYS A 366 -8.81 47.17 -4.66
C LYS A 366 -9.65 46.86 -3.45
N LEU A 367 -9.21 45.86 -2.67
CA LEU A 367 -9.87 45.47 -1.43
C LEU A 367 -9.86 46.65 -0.46
N SER A 368 -11.02 47.13 -0.06
CA SER A 368 -11.21 48.25 0.84
C SER A 368 -11.73 47.84 2.22
N GLU A 369 -12.42 46.69 2.31
CA GLU A 369 -12.93 46.17 3.58
C GLU A 369 -13.03 44.63 3.55
N ILE A 370 -12.79 44.00 4.71
CA ILE A 370 -13.03 42.58 4.97
C ILE A 370 -13.96 42.49 6.17
N LYS A 371 -15.13 41.88 5.99
CA LYS A 371 -16.10 41.69 7.06
C LYS A 371 -16.34 40.20 7.30
N GLN A 372 -15.94 39.69 8.45
CA GLN A 372 -16.28 38.33 8.88
C GLN A 372 -17.71 38.32 9.43
N TYR A 373 -18.38 37.17 9.37
CA TYR A 373 -19.71 36.99 9.97
C TYR A 373 -19.64 36.71 11.46
#